data_AF-A0A7J6RPF3-F1
#
_entry.id   AF-A0A7J6RPF3-F1
#
_cell.length_a   1.000
_cell.length_b   1.000
_cell.length_c   1.000
_cell.angle_alpha   90.00
_cell.angle_beta   90.00
_cell.angle_gamma   90.00
#
_symmetry.space_group_name_H-M   'P 1'
#
loop_
_entity.id
_entity.type
_entity.pdbx_description
1 polymer ?
#
loop_
_entity_poly.entity_id
_entity_poly.type
_entity_poly.pdbx_seq_one_letter_code
_entity_poly.pdbx_strand_id
1 'polypeptide(L)' 'RGSSSYCGTHGGGRRCQQEGCASGAAGASNFCVTHGGGRRCSVAECPKASCAKSDRCFEHGGGRRCSYEGCGRGA' A
#
# COMPACT_ATOMS: atom_id res chain seq x y z
N ARG A 1 -19.29 -16.98 -16.41
CA ARG A 1 -19.36 -15.56 -15.98
C ARG A 1 -18.05 -15.26 -15.26
N GLY A 2 -16.97 -15.03 -15.99
CA GLY A 2 -16.48 -13.69 -16.31
C GLY A 2 -15.07 -13.51 -15.72
N SER A 3 -14.18 -14.45 -16.01
CA SER A 3 -12.80 -14.51 -15.54
C SER A 3 -11.91 -13.96 -16.66
N SER A 4 -11.65 -12.66 -16.62
CA SER A 4 -10.83 -11.99 -17.62
C SER A 4 -9.35 -12.39 -17.43
N SER A 5 -8.80 -13.05 -18.45
CA SER A 5 -7.53 -13.78 -18.49
C SER A 5 -6.30 -12.88 -18.73
N TYR A 6 -6.11 -11.81 -17.96
CA TYR A 6 -5.10 -10.79 -18.28
C TYR A 6 -4.06 -10.59 -17.15
N CYS A 7 -2.78 -10.47 -17.52
CA CYS A 7 -1.65 -10.30 -16.60
C CYS A 7 -1.58 -8.87 -16.01
N GLY A 8 -0.80 -8.64 -14.94
CA GLY A 8 -0.78 -7.36 -14.22
C GLY A 8 -0.46 -6.10 -15.06
N THR A 9 0.13 -6.26 -16.25
CA THR A 9 0.33 -5.19 -17.25
C THR A 9 -0.87 -5.00 -18.18
N HIS A 10 -1.66 -6.05 -18.41
CA HIS A 10 -2.93 -6.03 -19.12
C HIS A 10 -4.07 -6.11 -18.10
N GLY A 11 -4.53 -5.01 -17.51
CA GLY A 11 -5.87 -4.94 -16.90
C GLY A 11 -6.22 -5.85 -15.70
N GLY A 12 -5.32 -6.67 -15.16
CA GLY A 12 -5.61 -7.56 -14.01
C GLY A 12 -5.67 -6.85 -12.65
N GLY A 13 -5.37 -5.55 -12.57
CA GLY A 13 -5.39 -4.77 -11.34
C GLY A 13 -6.22 -3.51 -11.48
N ARG A 14 -7.04 -3.21 -10.46
CA ARG A 14 -7.88 -2.00 -10.37
C ARG A 14 -7.03 -0.77 -10.71
N ARG A 15 -7.59 0.16 -11.50
CA ARG A 15 -6.93 1.45 -11.80
C ARG A 15 -7.37 2.50 -10.79
N CYS A 16 -6.55 3.53 -10.61
CA CYS A 16 -6.93 4.67 -9.80
C CYS A 16 -8.20 5.30 -10.37
N GLN A 17 -9.22 5.53 -9.54
CA GLN A 17 -10.45 6.23 -9.91
C GLN A 17 -10.28 7.75 -9.99
N GLN A 18 -9.11 8.30 -9.63
CA GLN A 18 -8.88 9.72 -9.75
C GLN A 18 -8.87 10.15 -11.23
N GLU A 19 -9.60 11.22 -11.53
CA GLU A 19 -9.65 11.80 -12.86
C GLU A 19 -8.26 12.22 -13.34
N GLY A 20 -7.88 11.77 -14.55
CA GLY A 20 -6.55 12.01 -15.13
C GLY A 20 -5.42 11.13 -14.57
N CYS A 21 -5.69 10.18 -13.67
CA CYS A 21 -4.67 9.30 -13.11
C CYS A 21 -4.56 7.97 -13.86
N ALA A 22 -3.47 7.77 -14.60
CA ALA A 22 -3.17 6.50 -15.27
C ALA A 22 -2.51 5.45 -14.34
N SER A 23 -2.30 5.78 -13.07
CA SER A 23 -1.64 4.89 -12.11
C SER A 23 -2.52 3.70 -11.71
N GLY A 24 -1.88 2.58 -11.37
CA GLY A 24 -2.58 1.42 -10.79
C GLY A 24 -3.11 1.72 -9.39
N ALA A 25 -4.30 1.24 -9.08
CA ALA A 25 -4.79 1.27 -7.71
C ALA A 25 -4.00 0.30 -6.84
N ALA A 26 -3.75 0.68 -5.59
CA ALA A 26 -2.94 -0.07 -4.67
C ALA A 26 -3.81 -0.91 -3.72
N GLY A 27 -3.55 -2.22 -3.69
CA GLY A 27 -4.26 -3.17 -2.83
C GLY A 27 -5.74 -3.32 -3.17
N ALA A 28 -6.58 -3.32 -2.15
CA ALA A 28 -8.04 -3.42 -2.29
C ALA A 28 -8.74 -2.07 -2.55
N SER A 29 -7.99 -0.96 -2.56
CA SER A 29 -8.56 0.37 -2.78
C SER A 29 -8.81 0.64 -4.27
N ASN A 30 -9.64 1.64 -4.57
CA ASN A 30 -9.86 2.15 -5.92
C ASN A 30 -8.86 3.24 -6.31
N PHE A 31 -7.95 3.64 -5.42
CA PHE A 31 -7.01 4.71 -5.65
C PHE A 31 -5.57 4.18 -5.70
N CYS A 32 -4.67 4.91 -6.36
CA CYS A 32 -3.23 4.66 -6.32
C CYS A 32 -2.62 5.12 -5.01
N VAL A 33 -1.38 4.72 -4.71
CA VAL A 33 -0.71 5.04 -3.42
C VAL A 33 -0.68 6.54 -3.10
N THR A 34 -0.58 7.39 -4.12
CA THR A 34 -0.57 8.86 -3.97
C THR A 34 -1.95 9.44 -3.73
N HIS A 35 -3.01 8.79 -4.20
CA HIS A 35 -4.40 9.25 -4.07
C HIS A 35 -5.16 8.52 -2.97
N GLY A 36 -4.44 7.95 -1.98
CA GLY A 36 -5.04 7.27 -0.83
C GLY A 36 -5.32 5.77 -1.02
N GLY A 37 -4.68 5.18 -2.03
CA GLY A 37 -4.59 3.74 -2.26
C GLY A 37 -3.61 3.03 -1.34
N GLY A 38 -3.79 1.72 -1.19
CA GLY A 38 -2.97 0.90 -0.30
C GLY A 38 -3.46 0.92 1.15
N ARG A 39 -2.80 0.14 2.00
CA ARG A 39 -3.08 0.11 3.44
C ARG A 39 -2.51 1.40 4.05
N ARG A 40 -3.29 2.11 4.86
CA ARG A 40 -2.82 3.32 5.56
C ARG A 40 -2.39 2.99 6.96
N CYS A 41 -1.49 3.80 7.49
CA CYS A 41 -1.12 3.72 8.89
C CYS A 41 -2.38 3.81 9.76
N SER A 42 -2.49 2.92 10.73
CA SER A 42 -3.61 2.86 11.67
C SER A 42 -3.51 3.95 12.75
N VAL A 43 -2.42 4.71 12.78
CA VAL A 43 -2.29 5.89 13.63
C VAL A 43 -3.18 7.01 13.08
N ALA A 44 -4.01 7.57 13.96
CA ALA A 44 -4.88 8.70 13.63
C ALA A 44 -4.04 9.87 13.08
N GLU A 45 -4.58 10.55 12.07
CA GLU A 45 -3.93 11.70 11.42
C GLU A 45 -2.60 11.39 10.71
N CYS A 46 -2.23 10.10 10.55
CA CYS A 46 -1.04 9.74 9.80
C CYS A 46 -1.36 9.53 8.30
N PRO A 47 -0.86 10.38 7.38
CA PRO A 47 -1.09 10.22 5.95
C PRO A 47 -0.22 9.13 5.31
N LYS A 48 0.66 8.49 6.10
CA LYS A 48 1.63 7.52 5.58
C LYS A 48 0.97 6.18 5.28
N ALA A 49 1.46 5.52 4.24
CA ALA A 49 1.09 4.13 3.95
C ALA A 49 1.63 3.19 5.03
N SER A 50 0.83 2.20 5.40
CA SER A 50 1.29 1.12 6.24
C SER A 50 2.09 0.12 5.42
N CYS A 51 2.99 -0.61 6.08
CA CYS A 51 3.71 -1.69 5.40
C CYS A 51 2.74 -2.82 5.02
N ALA A 52 3.05 -3.61 3.99
CA ALA A 52 2.18 -4.73 3.61
C ALA A 52 1.89 -5.70 4.78
N LYS A 53 2.89 -5.92 5.64
CA LYS A 53 2.84 -6.82 6.81
C LYS A 53 2.37 -6.17 8.11
N SER A 54 2.09 -4.86 8.13
CA SER A 54 1.67 -4.16 9.34
C SER A 54 0.65 -3.07 9.02
N ASP A 55 -0.27 -2.86 9.93
CA ASP A 55 -1.21 -1.74 9.93
C ASP A 55 -0.55 -0.40 10.25
N ARG A 56 0.74 -0.34 10.57
CA ARG A 56 1.49 0.92 10.81
C ARG A 56 2.48 1.25 9.70
N CYS A 57 2.85 2.53 9.56
CA CYS A 57 3.91 2.98 8.65
C CYS A 57 5.29 2.82 9.29
N PHE A 58 6.37 2.99 8.51
CA PHE A 58 7.76 2.81 9.00
C PHE A 58 8.07 3.61 10.27
N GLU A 59 7.57 4.85 10.35
CA GLU A 59 7.79 5.75 11.47
C GLU A 59 7.00 5.32 12.72
N HIS A 60 5.81 4.75 12.52
CA HIS A 60 4.97 4.21 13.59
C HIS A 60 5.24 2.71 13.87
N GLY A 61 6.42 2.21 13.50
CA GLY A 61 6.84 0.83 13.80
C GLY A 61 6.38 -0.22 12.79
N GLY A 62 5.98 0.19 11.60
CA GLY A 62 5.58 -0.68 10.49
C GLY A 62 6.74 -1.10 9.61
N GLY A 63 7.09 -2.37 9.63
CA GLY A 63 8.20 -2.91 8.83
C GLY A 63 8.90 -4.03 9.58
N ARG A 64 9.83 -4.73 8.93
CA ARG A 64 10.70 -5.66 9.65
C ARG A 64 11.62 -4.82 10.53
N ARG A 65 11.66 -5.09 11.83
CA ARG A 65 12.65 -4.47 12.72
C ARG A 65 13.92 -5.29 12.65
N CYS A 66 15.08 -4.64 12.76
CA CYS A 66 16.32 -5.35 12.94
C CYS A 66 16.21 -6.26 14.18
N SER A 67 16.56 -7.54 14.04
CA SER A 67 16.52 -8.50 15.15
C SER A 67 17.67 -8.32 16.15
N TYR A 68 18.60 -7.39 15.88
CA TYR A 68 19.73 -7.09 16.75
C TYR A 68 19.26 -6.36 18.02
N GLU A 69 19.68 -6.85 19.19
CA GLU A 69 19.33 -6.21 20.49
C GLU A 69 19.77 -4.75 20.52
N GLY A 70 18.83 -3.85 20.82
CA GLY A 70 19.07 -2.41 20.88
C GLY A 70 19.00 -1.67 19.54
N CYS A 71 18.72 -2.34 18.41
CA CYS A 71 18.60 -1.67 17.13
C CYS A 71 17.15 -1.21 16.84
N GLY A 72 16.88 0.07 17.06
CA GLY A 72 15.58 0.71 16.74
C GLY A 72 15.35 0.99 15.25
N ARG A 73 16.20 0.48 14.35
CA ARG A 73 16.13 0.74 12.91
C ARG A 73 15.32 -0.34 12.18
N GLY A 74 14.69 0.06 11.07
CA GLY A 74 14.09 -0.89 10.12
C GLY A 74 15.16 -1.80 9.51
N ALA A 75 14.82 -3.07 9.30
CA ALA A 75 15.66 -4.09 8.64
C ALA A 75 15.52 -4.06 7.12
#